data_AF-A0AAW4U3K0-F1
#
_entry.id   AF-A0AAW4U3K0-F1
#
_cell.length_a   1.000
_cell.length_b   1.000
_cell.length_c   1.000
_cell.angle_alpha   90.00
_cell.angle_beta   90.00
_cell.angle_gamma   90.00
#
_symmetry.space_group_name_H-M   'P 1'
#
loop_
_entity.id
_entity.type
_entity.pdbx_description
1 polymer ?
#
loop_
_entity_poly.entity_id
_entity_poly.type
_entity_poly.pdbx_seq_one_letter_code
_entity_poly.pdbx_strand_id
1 'polypeptide(L)'
;MDIVINILGILKYIGIGIIAFFAFAIIITITFTILRFLVDMIVFIIISPFYILFHPIMFITKPKKCLKNILMKTPNIGEDMKRKNPKPITNMAGYLRAKREMENFISIEENGVPKYPY
;
A
#
# COMPACT_ATOMS: atom_id res chain seq x y z
N MET A 1 53.39 2.81 27.09
CA MET A 1 52.08 2.68 27.75
C MET A 1 51.04 3.57 27.06
N ASP A 2 51.45 4.74 26.56
CA ASP A 2 50.60 5.75 25.90
C ASP A 2 49.95 5.29 24.59
N ILE A 3 50.66 4.52 23.77
CA ILE A 3 50.14 4.02 22.48
C ILE A 3 48.93 3.09 22.69
N VAL A 4 49.00 2.20 23.68
CA VAL A 4 47.91 1.25 24.00
C VAL A 4 46.68 1.98 24.53
N ILE A 5 46.88 3.01 25.37
CA ILE A 5 45.80 3.85 25.90
C ILE A 5 45.11 4.64 24.77
N ASN A 6 45.88 5.15 23.80
CA ASN A 6 45.33 5.86 22.64
C ASN A 6 44.51 4.94 21.73
N ILE A 7 45.01 3.73 21.46
CA ILE A 7 44.28 2.72 20.68
C ILE A 7 42.97 2.33 21.37
N LEU A 8 42.99 2.15 22.69
CA LEU A 8 41.80 1.83 23.49
C LEU A 8 40.78 2.99 23.48
N GLY A 9 41.27 4.23 23.49
CA GLY A 9 40.45 5.44 23.35
C GLY A 9 39.72 5.46 22.01
N ILE A 10 40.44 5.28 20.91
CA ILE A 10 39.88 5.24 19.55
C ILE A 10 38.84 4.12 19.41
N LEU A 11 39.13 2.93 19.94
CA LEU A 11 38.22 1.78 19.89
C LEU A 11 36.90 2.03 20.61
N LYS A 12 36.93 2.74 21.76
CA LYS A 12 35.71 3.16 22.47
C LYS A 12 34.84 4.09 21.64
N TYR A 13 35.43 5.08 20.98
CA TYR A 13 34.68 6.01 20.13
C TYR A 13 34.06 5.32 18.90
N ILE A 14 34.76 4.35 18.32
CA ILE A 14 34.22 3.53 17.22
C ILE A 14 33.01 2.71 17.72
N GLY A 15 33.12 2.08 18.90
CA GLY A 15 32.01 1.33 19.48
C GLY A 15 30.76 2.20 19.75
N ILE A 16 30.95 3.39 20.31
CA ILE A 16 29.86 4.35 20.54
C ILE A 16 29.25 4.81 19.22
N GLY A 17 30.08 5.07 18.20
CA GLY A 17 29.62 5.46 16.87
C GLY A 17 28.72 4.41 16.21
N ILE A 18 29.08 3.12 16.31
CA ILE A 18 28.28 2.02 15.77
C ILE A 18 26.92 1.94 16.48
N ILE A 19 26.92 2.01 17.82
CA ILE A 19 25.68 1.96 18.61
C ILE A 19 24.77 3.15 18.26
N ALA A 20 25.33 4.36 18.14
CA ALA A 20 24.61 5.55 17.74
C ALA A 20 24.01 5.44 16.34
N PHE A 21 24.73 4.83 15.39
CA PHE A 21 24.24 4.60 14.04
C PHE A 21 23.01 3.69 14.01
N PHE A 22 23.04 2.57 14.75
CA PHE A 22 21.88 1.69 14.86
C PHE A 22 20.69 2.37 15.54
N ALA A 23 20.93 3.11 16.63
CA ALA A 23 19.89 3.88 17.30
C ALA A 23 19.23 4.89 16.34
N PHE A 24 20.03 5.61 15.55
CA PHE A 24 19.54 6.57 14.57
C PHE A 24 18.72 5.92 13.45
N ALA A 25 19.17 4.76 12.93
CA ALA A 25 18.44 4.01 11.92
C ALA A 25 17.06 3.54 12.42
N ILE A 26 16.98 3.10 13.68
CA ILE A 26 15.70 2.71 14.30
C ILE A 26 14.75 3.92 14.38
N ILE A 27 15.25 5.08 14.82
CA ILE A 27 14.44 6.31 14.93
C ILE A 27 13.89 6.73 13.57
N ILE A 28 14.72 6.71 12.51
CA ILE A 28 14.26 7.03 11.15
C ILE A 28 13.17 6.05 10.71
N THR A 29 13.35 4.76 10.96
CA THR A 29 12.39 3.73 10.55
C THR A 29 11.03 3.95 11.21
N ILE A 30 11.02 4.24 12.52
CA ILE A 30 9.79 4.55 13.26
C ILE A 30 9.15 5.82 12.71
N THR A 31 9.95 6.88 12.51
CA THR A 31 9.47 8.17 12.00
C THR A 31 8.83 8.03 10.62
N PHE A 32 9.49 7.32 9.71
CA PHE A 32 8.97 7.08 8.37
C PHE A 32 7.70 6.22 8.40
N THR A 33 7.62 5.24 9.30
CA THR A 33 6.42 4.41 9.48
C THR A 33 5.22 5.26 9.92
N ILE A 34 5.42 6.17 10.88
CA ILE A 34 4.37 7.09 11.35
C ILE A 34 3.96 8.05 10.23
N LEU A 35 4.92 8.61 9.47
CA LEU A 35 4.63 9.48 8.34
C LEU A 35 3.81 8.76 7.26
N ARG A 36 4.17 7.51 6.95
CA ARG A 36 3.45 6.63 6.01
C ARG A 36 1.99 6.44 6.43
N PHE A 37 1.76 6.22 7.72
CA PHE A 37 0.43 6.11 8.30
C PHE A 37 -0.36 7.42 8.27
N LEU A 38 0.29 8.56 8.51
CA LEU A 38 -0.33 9.88 8.49
C LEU A 38 -0.87 10.21 7.08
N VAL A 39 -0.08 9.96 6.04
CA VAL A 39 -0.50 10.19 4.64
C VAL A 39 -1.73 9.36 4.30
N ASP A 40 -1.75 8.08 4.69
CA ASP A 40 -2.90 7.20 4.46
C ASP A 40 -4.16 7.68 5.19
N MET A 41 -4.00 8.16 6.43
CA MET A 41 -5.11 8.67 7.22
C MET A 41 -5.73 9.91 6.58
N ILE A 42 -4.91 10.85 6.09
CA ILE A 42 -5.38 12.04 5.36
C ILE A 42 -6.16 11.63 4.11
N VAL A 43 -5.59 10.75 3.28
CA VAL A 43 -6.24 10.26 2.06
C VAL A 43 -7.54 9.52 2.39
N PHE A 44 -7.56 8.73 3.47
CA PHE A 44 -8.74 8.02 3.92
C PHE A 44 -9.87 8.99 4.32
N ILE A 45 -9.58 10.03 5.09
CA ILE A 45 -10.56 11.04 5.49
C ILE A 45 -11.16 11.73 4.26
N ILE A 46 -10.35 12.03 3.26
CA ILE A 46 -10.82 12.69 2.03
C ILE A 46 -11.68 11.73 1.20
N ILE A 47 -11.22 10.51 0.94
CA ILE A 47 -11.90 9.58 0.02
C ILE A 47 -13.15 8.93 0.63
N SER A 48 -13.12 8.62 1.93
CA SER A 48 -14.21 7.92 2.63
C SER A 48 -15.60 8.53 2.43
N PRO A 49 -15.83 9.83 2.68
CA PRO A 49 -17.16 10.44 2.53
C PRO A 49 -17.67 10.36 1.09
N PHE A 50 -16.80 10.61 0.09
CA PHE A 50 -17.19 10.48 -1.32
C PHE A 50 -17.53 9.03 -1.68
N TYR A 51 -16.75 8.06 -1.20
CA TYR A 51 -17.01 6.65 -1.50
C TYR A 51 -18.34 6.16 -0.91
N ILE A 52 -18.67 6.59 0.31
CA ILE A 52 -19.95 6.28 0.95
C ILE A 52 -21.10 6.95 0.20
N LEU A 53 -20.90 8.19 -0.27
CA LEU A 53 -21.90 8.93 -1.05
C LEU A 53 -22.20 8.26 -2.41
N PHE A 54 -21.17 7.76 -3.11
CA PHE A 54 -21.34 7.10 -4.40
C PHE A 54 -21.75 5.62 -4.31
N HIS A 55 -21.53 4.96 -3.17
CA HIS A 55 -21.90 3.54 -2.97
C HIS A 55 -22.67 3.27 -1.67
N PRO A 56 -23.80 3.97 -1.42
CA PRO A 56 -24.54 3.87 -0.17
C PRO A 56 -25.10 2.46 0.07
N ILE A 57 -25.56 1.78 -0.99
CA ILE A 57 -26.09 0.41 -0.92
C ILE A 57 -25.00 -0.56 -0.44
N MET A 58 -23.76 -0.41 -0.91
CA MET A 58 -22.65 -1.28 -0.52
C MET A 58 -22.20 -1.02 0.92
N PHE A 59 -22.28 0.24 1.38
CA PHE A 59 -22.02 0.60 2.76
C PHE A 59 -23.01 -0.07 3.73
N ILE A 60 -24.30 -0.04 3.41
CA ILE A 60 -25.35 -0.63 4.25
C ILE A 60 -25.32 -2.17 4.19
N THR A 61 -25.23 -2.75 2.99
CA THR A 61 -25.33 -4.21 2.82
C THR A 61 -24.05 -4.96 3.14
N LYS A 62 -22.88 -4.36 2.88
CA LYS A 62 -21.55 -5.01 3.01
C LYS A 62 -20.50 -4.00 3.51
N PRO A 63 -20.63 -3.48 4.75
CA PRO A 63 -19.77 -2.42 5.27
C PRO A 63 -18.29 -2.81 5.27
N LYS A 64 -17.96 -4.07 5.62
CA LYS A 64 -16.58 -4.59 5.59
C LYS A 64 -15.95 -4.52 4.20
N LYS A 65 -16.73 -4.80 3.15
CA LYS A 65 -16.25 -4.74 1.76
C LYS A 65 -16.10 -3.30 1.29
N CYS A 66 -17.03 -2.43 1.68
CA CYS A 66 -16.97 -1.00 1.42
C CYS A 66 -15.70 -0.38 2.02
N LEU A 67 -15.45 -0.61 3.32
CA LEU A 67 -14.26 -0.12 4.02
C LEU A 67 -12.95 -0.67 3.42
N LYS A 68 -12.93 -1.95 3.05
CA LYS A 68 -11.78 -2.55 2.35
C LYS A 68 -11.50 -1.85 1.01
N ASN A 69 -12.54 -1.51 0.25
CA ASN A 69 -12.38 -0.78 -1.01
C ASN A 69 -11.85 0.65 -0.82
N ILE A 70 -12.27 1.33 0.25
CA ILE A 70 -11.73 2.65 0.62
C ILE A 70 -10.25 2.52 0.99
N LEU A 71 -9.90 1.55 1.84
CA LEU A 71 -8.51 1.29 2.23
C LEU A 71 -7.65 0.88 1.03
N MET A 72 -8.17 0.13 0.06
CA MET A 72 -7.44 -0.18 -1.19
C MET A 72 -7.07 1.03 -2.04
N LYS A 73 -7.71 2.19 -1.81
CA LYS A 73 -7.41 3.46 -2.50
C LYS A 73 -6.36 4.30 -1.77
N THR A 74 -6.04 3.98 -0.51
CA THR A 74 -4.93 4.66 0.19
C THR A 74 -3.58 4.24 -0.39
N PRO A 75 -2.59 5.16 -0.43
CA PRO A 75 -1.34 4.92 -1.14
C PRO A 75 -0.53 3.78 -0.52
N ASN A 76 -0.41 3.71 0.81
CA ASN A 76 0.46 2.74 1.45
C ASN A 76 -0.26 1.45 1.84
N ILE A 77 -1.34 1.53 2.62
CA ILE A 77 -2.17 0.39 3.03
C ILE A 77 -2.76 -0.30 1.80
N GLY A 78 -3.19 0.46 0.78
CA GLY A 78 -3.72 -0.11 -0.45
C GLY A 78 -2.70 -0.91 -1.25
N GLU A 79 -1.45 -0.43 -1.34
CA GLU A 79 -0.35 -1.18 -1.95
C GLU A 79 -0.01 -2.44 -1.14
N ASP A 80 0.09 -2.34 0.18
CA ASP A 80 0.41 -3.47 1.05
C ASP A 80 -0.68 -4.56 0.97
N MET A 81 -1.96 -4.15 0.86
CA MET A 81 -3.09 -5.06 0.64
C MET A 81 -3.07 -5.74 -0.74
N LYS A 82 -2.67 -5.01 -1.80
CA LYS A 82 -2.51 -5.57 -3.16
C LYS A 82 -1.35 -6.56 -3.22
N ARG A 83 -0.24 -6.29 -2.54
CA ARG A 83 0.92 -7.19 -2.46
C ARG A 83 0.62 -8.47 -1.68
N LYS A 84 -0.22 -8.42 -0.63
CA LYS A 84 -0.63 -9.59 0.17
C LYS A 84 -1.72 -10.45 -0.49
N ASN A 85 -2.50 -9.90 -1.39
CA ASN A 85 -3.42 -10.63 -2.26
C ASN A 85 -3.06 -10.33 -3.71
N PRO A 86 -1.93 -10.86 -4.22
CA PRO A 86 -1.74 -10.86 -5.65
C PRO A 86 -2.94 -11.64 -6.20
N LYS A 87 -3.85 -10.98 -6.94
CA LYS A 87 -4.76 -11.74 -7.77
C LYS A 87 -3.84 -12.58 -8.64
N PRO A 88 -3.82 -13.92 -8.51
CA PRO A 88 -3.00 -14.69 -9.38
C PRO A 88 -3.65 -14.57 -10.75
N ILE A 89 -3.13 -13.71 -11.61
CA ILE A 89 -3.18 -13.99 -13.04
C ILE A 89 -2.08 -15.02 -13.26
N THR A 90 -2.24 -16.21 -12.67
CA THR A 90 -1.27 -17.30 -12.79
C THR A 90 -1.35 -17.95 -14.17
N ASN A 91 -2.44 -17.72 -14.91
CA ASN A 91 -2.74 -18.43 -16.14
C ASN A 91 -3.24 -17.42 -17.20
N MET A 92 -2.80 -17.60 -18.45
CA MET A 92 -3.22 -16.84 -19.65
C MET A 92 -4.76 -16.67 -19.74
N ALA A 93 -5.51 -17.65 -19.24
CA ALA A 93 -6.98 -17.63 -19.17
C ALA A 93 -7.54 -16.49 -18.30
N GLY A 94 -6.89 -16.15 -17.18
CA GLY A 94 -7.30 -15.05 -16.31
C GLY A 94 -7.08 -13.69 -16.96
N TYR A 95 -5.97 -13.54 -17.69
CA TYR A 95 -5.67 -12.34 -18.47
C TYR A 95 -6.68 -12.14 -19.61
N LEU A 96 -6.99 -13.21 -20.35
CA LEU A 96 -7.97 -13.17 -21.44
C LEU A 96 -9.40 -12.89 -20.95
N ARG A 97 -9.76 -13.32 -19.73
CA ARG A 97 -11.06 -12.98 -19.12
C ARG A 97 -11.12 -11.50 -18.75
N ALA A 98 -10.10 -10.96 -18.08
CA ALA A 98 -10.04 -9.53 -17.75
C ALA A 98 -10.03 -8.65 -19.01
N LYS A 99 -9.31 -9.07 -20.06
CA LYS A 99 -9.31 -8.40 -21.36
C LYS A 99 -10.69 -8.40 -22.02
N ARG A 100 -11.39 -9.54 -22.02
CA ARG A 100 -12.77 -9.65 -22.56
C ARG A 100 -13.77 -8.78 -21.80
N GLU A 101 -13.68 -8.74 -20.47
CA GLU A 101 -14.54 -7.87 -19.65
C GLU A 101 -14.32 -6.40 -20.04
N MET A 102 -13.06 -5.97 -20.15
CA MET A 102 -12.71 -4.59 -20.52
C MET A 102 -13.16 -4.23 -21.94
N GLU A 103 -12.99 -5.14 -22.91
CA GLU A 103 -13.47 -4.94 -24.29
C GLU A 103 -15.01 -4.91 -24.39
N ASN A 104 -15.71 -5.69 -23.56
CA ASN A 104 -17.17 -5.63 -23.47
C ASN A 104 -17.66 -4.30 -22.87
N PHE A 105 -16.97 -3.75 -21.86
CA PHE A 105 -17.32 -2.43 -21.33
C PHE A 105 -17.21 -1.34 -22.42
N ILE A 106 -16.10 -1.33 -23.16
CA ILE A 106 -15.87 -0.37 -24.26
C ILE A 106 -16.93 -0.54 -25.36
N SER A 107 -17.27 -1.78 -25.74
CA SER A 107 -18.25 -1.99 -26.80
C SER A 107 -19.68 -1.61 -26.39
N ILE A 108 -20.04 -1.82 -25.12
CA ILE A 108 -21.33 -1.38 -24.60
C ILE A 108 -21.39 0.15 -24.58
N GLU A 109 -20.28 0.82 -24.28
CA GLU A 109 -20.20 2.28 -24.28
C GLU A 109 -20.29 2.87 -25.70
N GLU A 110 -19.61 2.26 -26.69
CA GLU A 110 -19.63 2.75 -28.08
C GLU A 110 -20.87 2.31 -28.87
N ASN A 111 -21.32 1.07 -28.67
CA ASN A 111 -22.31 0.43 -29.55
C ASN A 111 -23.58 -0.02 -28.83
N GLY A 112 -23.67 0.14 -27.49
CA GLY A 112 -24.81 -0.29 -26.69
C GLY A 112 -24.96 -1.81 -26.53
N VAL A 113 -24.02 -2.60 -27.07
CA VAL A 113 -24.05 -4.08 -27.03
C VAL A 113 -22.67 -4.67 -26.69
N PRO A 114 -22.62 -5.78 -25.94
CA PRO A 114 -21.38 -6.47 -25.62
C PRO A 114 -20.77 -7.14 -26.87
N LYS A 115 -19.46 -7.04 -27.01
CA LYS A 115 -18.68 -7.64 -28.10
C LYS A 115 -18.64 -9.17 -28.03
N TYR A 116 -18.70 -9.73 -26.82
CA TYR A 116 -18.74 -11.16 -26.56
C TYR A 116 -19.98 -11.51 -25.70
N PRO A 117 -20.85 -12.41 -26.16
CA PRO A 117 -21.97 -12.91 -25.36
C PRO A 117 -21.46 -13.77 -24.19
N TYR A 118 -22.23 -13.78 -23.09
CA TYR A 118 -21.92 -14.50 -21.85
C TYR A 118 -22.02 -16.02 -22.02
#